data_AF-X1U2E7-F1
#
_entry.id   AF-X1U2E7-F1
#
_cell.length_a   1.000
_cell.length_b   1.000
_cell.length_c   1.000
_cell.angle_alpha   90.00
_cell.angle_beta   90.00
_cell.angle_gamma   90.00
#
_symmetry.space_group_name_H-M   'P 1'
#
loop_
_entity.id
_entity.type
_entity.pdbx_description
1 polymer ?
#
loop_
_entity_poly.entity_id
_entity_poly.type
_entity_poly.pdbx_seq_one_letter_code
_entity_poly.pdbx_strand_id
1 'polypeptide(L)'
;AHLDISGLESGVYFESWDVHEIISGADYNLVLERTLILEDDFTGELEHGPYERGWLFFLDPNAHVRISNSELRKVFMELTNEDVEFKNLMVGIPSSLNYRDIILTDVVIMGQWPFTITDSNVTIKNSDYLFLQPSGQSTVTLINSHMCEFIPRDFFGTMIFENGLWTNAGEIIGGLTYHSMENDFTIKGSLKIEGVRENLRWEDAQVTREYDVIIKDESGELIKGALIKINGKTFVSDDTGQAKFNLVFDEFNYIELKI
;
A
#
# COMPACT_ATOMS: atom_id res chain seq x y z
N ALA A 1 -12.76 20.20 -7.32
CA ALA A 1 -11.71 21.05 -7.95
C ALA A 1 -11.36 20.49 -9.32
N HIS A 2 -10.89 21.33 -10.26
CA HIS A 2 -10.39 20.86 -11.56
C HIS A 2 -8.87 20.97 -11.55
N LEU A 3 -8.20 19.88 -11.91
CA LEU A 3 -6.75 19.81 -12.09
C LEU A 3 -6.50 19.33 -13.51
N ASP A 4 -5.87 20.14 -14.34
CA ASP A 4 -5.49 19.77 -15.70
C ASP A 4 -4.02 20.15 -15.91
N ILE A 5 -3.14 19.14 -15.91
CA ILE A 5 -1.71 19.33 -15.92
C ILE A 5 -1.05 18.40 -16.92
N SER A 6 -0.03 18.91 -17.62
CA SER A 6 0.88 18.07 -18.38
C SER A 6 2.33 18.52 -18.23
N GLY A 7 3.27 17.58 -18.34
CA GLY A 7 4.69 17.91 -18.43
C GLY A 7 5.33 18.32 -17.11
N LEU A 8 4.83 17.82 -15.97
CA LEU A 8 5.51 18.04 -14.70
C LEU A 8 6.70 17.09 -14.61
N GLU A 9 7.85 17.66 -14.29
CA GLU A 9 9.08 16.94 -14.01
C GLU A 9 9.78 17.62 -12.84
N SER A 10 10.58 16.87 -12.10
CA SER A 10 11.53 17.41 -11.12
C SER A 10 12.78 17.92 -11.85
N GLY A 11 13.65 18.72 -11.21
CA GLY A 11 14.84 19.27 -11.88
C GLY A 11 14.59 20.52 -12.73
N VAL A 12 13.38 21.09 -12.70
CA VAL A 12 12.99 22.26 -13.50
C VAL A 12 13.28 23.56 -12.76
N TYR A 13 13.81 24.55 -13.48
CA TYR A 13 13.98 25.92 -12.99
C TYR A 13 12.83 26.82 -13.45
N PHE A 14 12.14 27.44 -12.51
CA PHE A 14 11.11 28.44 -12.75
C PHE A 14 11.67 29.84 -12.57
N GLU A 15 11.62 30.67 -13.62
CA GLU A 15 11.81 32.12 -13.48
C GLU A 15 10.65 32.74 -12.68
N SER A 16 9.43 32.33 -13.02
CA SER A 16 8.19 32.57 -12.29
C SER A 16 7.22 31.45 -12.63
N TRP A 17 6.51 30.91 -11.63
CA TRP A 17 5.43 29.94 -11.79
C TRP A 17 4.32 30.24 -10.79
N ASP A 18 3.08 30.34 -11.25
CA ASP A 18 1.91 30.58 -10.39
C ASP A 18 1.04 29.31 -10.29
N VAL A 19 0.61 28.96 -9.08
CA VAL A 19 -0.29 27.83 -8.83
C VAL A 19 -1.59 27.91 -9.63
N HIS A 20 -2.07 29.11 -9.98
CA HIS A 20 -3.27 29.28 -10.79
C HIS A 20 -3.11 28.81 -12.23
N GLU A 21 -1.87 28.58 -12.71
CA GLU A 21 -1.61 27.98 -14.02
C GLU A 21 -2.11 26.52 -14.08
N ILE A 22 -2.12 25.82 -12.94
CA ILE A 22 -2.57 24.42 -12.84
C ILE A 22 -3.88 24.25 -12.07
N ILE A 23 -4.17 25.16 -11.14
CA ILE A 23 -5.39 25.17 -10.33
C ILE A 23 -5.96 26.59 -10.38
N SER A 24 -6.61 26.92 -11.50
CA SER A 24 -7.18 28.26 -11.74
C SER A 24 -8.16 28.75 -10.66
N GLY A 25 -8.76 27.82 -9.90
CA GLY A 25 -9.69 28.11 -8.80
C GLY A 25 -9.07 28.09 -7.41
N ALA A 26 -7.73 28.06 -7.28
CA ALA A 26 -7.07 28.16 -5.98
C ALA A 26 -7.49 29.46 -5.26
N ASP A 27 -7.79 29.38 -3.97
CA ASP A 27 -8.18 30.53 -3.14
C ASP A 27 -6.99 31.17 -2.39
N TYR A 28 -5.78 30.74 -2.75
CA TYR A 28 -4.51 31.21 -2.22
C TYR A 28 -3.56 31.58 -3.35
N ASN A 29 -2.61 32.46 -3.05
CA ASN A 29 -1.53 32.82 -3.97
C ASN A 29 -0.27 32.06 -3.60
N LEU A 30 0.22 31.25 -4.54
CA LEU A 30 1.54 30.63 -4.47
C LEU A 30 2.26 30.92 -5.78
N VAL A 31 3.33 31.70 -5.69
CA VAL A 31 4.22 32.01 -6.81
C VAL A 31 5.62 31.58 -6.45
N LEU A 32 6.24 30.78 -7.32
CA LEU A 32 7.64 30.39 -7.24
C LEU A 32 8.45 31.29 -8.18
N GLU A 33 9.25 32.20 -7.64
CA GLU A 33 10.16 33.04 -8.43
C GLU A 33 11.59 32.53 -8.33
N ARG A 34 12.31 32.48 -9.46
CA ARG A 34 13.73 32.09 -9.54
C ARG A 34 14.05 30.82 -8.72
N THR A 35 13.18 29.83 -8.85
CA THR A 35 13.17 28.63 -7.99
C THR A 35 13.56 27.40 -8.80
N LEU A 36 14.55 26.64 -8.32
CA LEU A 36 14.87 25.31 -8.82
C LEU A 36 14.11 24.25 -8.02
N ILE A 37 13.29 23.46 -8.70
CA ILE A 37 12.81 22.19 -8.15
C ILE A 37 13.93 21.18 -8.30
N LEU A 38 14.40 20.61 -7.19
CA LEU A 38 15.44 19.60 -7.24
C LEU A 38 14.94 18.34 -7.94
N GLU A 39 15.83 17.66 -8.67
CA GLU A 39 15.55 16.38 -9.31
C GLU A 39 15.23 15.31 -8.25
N ASP A 40 14.37 14.35 -8.61
CA ASP A 40 14.15 13.15 -7.80
C ASP A 40 15.23 12.11 -8.17
N ASP A 41 16.48 12.39 -7.76
CA ASP A 41 17.68 11.68 -8.19
C ASP A 41 18.09 10.52 -7.25
N PHE A 42 17.13 9.95 -6.51
CA PHE A 42 17.43 8.85 -5.64
C PHE A 42 17.94 7.63 -6.42
N THR A 43 18.91 6.91 -5.84
CA THR A 43 19.53 5.74 -6.47
C THR A 43 19.61 4.57 -5.50
N GLY A 44 19.76 3.36 -6.06
CA GLY A 44 19.90 2.14 -5.27
C GLY A 44 18.65 1.84 -4.46
N GLU A 45 18.80 1.48 -3.19
CA GLU A 45 17.68 1.14 -2.30
C GLU A 45 16.72 2.31 -2.04
N LEU A 46 17.11 3.54 -2.41
CA LEU A 46 16.30 4.76 -2.21
C LEU A 46 15.52 5.18 -3.46
N GLU A 47 15.87 4.63 -4.64
CA GLU A 47 15.32 5.01 -5.95
C GLU A 47 13.79 5.06 -5.92
N HIS A 48 13.19 3.99 -5.37
CA HIS A 48 11.77 3.89 -5.08
C HIS A 48 11.56 3.77 -3.57
N GLY A 49 10.47 4.33 -3.05
CA GLY A 49 10.19 4.25 -1.62
C GLY A 49 9.37 5.41 -1.04
N PRO A 50 9.19 5.42 0.29
CA PRO A 50 8.22 6.26 1.00
C PRO A 50 8.60 7.74 1.08
N TYR A 51 9.72 8.15 0.49
CA TYR A 51 10.25 9.50 0.60
C TYR A 51 9.35 10.54 -0.08
N GLU A 52 9.16 11.67 0.61
CA GLU A 52 8.37 12.80 0.15
C GLU A 52 9.28 13.83 -0.55
N ARG A 53 9.62 13.57 -1.81
CA ARG A 53 10.37 14.48 -2.70
C ARG A 53 9.69 14.55 -4.07
N GLY A 54 9.94 15.60 -4.83
CA GLY A 54 9.30 15.78 -6.15
C GLY A 54 7.83 16.21 -6.03
N TRP A 55 7.01 15.80 -7.01
CA TRP A 55 5.61 16.18 -7.11
C TRP A 55 4.68 15.17 -6.44
N LEU A 56 3.88 15.64 -5.48
CA LEU A 56 2.92 14.83 -4.73
C LEU A 56 1.53 15.43 -4.80
N PHE A 57 0.54 14.59 -5.09
CA PHE A 57 -0.85 15.02 -5.18
C PHE A 57 -1.72 14.23 -4.20
N PHE A 58 -2.50 14.95 -3.40
CA PHE A 58 -3.59 14.43 -2.60
C PHE A 58 -4.90 14.80 -3.29
N LEU A 59 -5.56 13.83 -3.90
CA LEU A 59 -6.75 14.08 -4.72
C LEU A 59 -8.01 13.90 -3.87
N ASP A 60 -8.86 14.94 -3.83
CA ASP A 60 -10.20 14.82 -3.27
C ASP A 60 -11.02 13.79 -4.09
N PRO A 61 -11.81 12.91 -3.46
CA PRO A 61 -12.64 11.92 -4.15
C PRO A 61 -13.57 12.48 -5.23
N ASN A 62 -13.95 13.75 -5.13
CA ASN A 62 -14.84 14.47 -6.05
C ASN A 62 -14.07 15.42 -6.99
N ALA A 63 -12.74 15.33 -7.05
CA ALA A 63 -11.95 16.12 -7.98
C ALA A 63 -12.09 15.62 -9.43
N HIS A 64 -11.99 16.56 -10.37
CA HIS A 64 -11.89 16.30 -11.80
C HIS A 64 -10.43 16.47 -12.19
N VAL A 65 -9.73 15.37 -12.46
CA VAL A 65 -8.27 15.37 -12.58
C VAL A 65 -7.85 14.80 -13.93
N ARG A 66 -7.03 15.55 -14.65
CA ARG A 66 -6.30 15.13 -15.84
C ARG A 66 -4.82 15.42 -15.61
N ILE A 67 -4.01 14.37 -15.56
CA ILE A 67 -2.55 14.53 -15.51
C ILE A 67 -1.96 13.71 -16.64
N SER A 68 -1.10 14.32 -17.45
CA SER A 68 -0.49 13.63 -18.58
C SER A 68 0.99 13.90 -18.79
N ASN A 69 1.74 12.92 -19.29
CA ASN A 69 3.15 13.07 -19.69
C ASN A 69 3.98 13.72 -18.57
N SER A 70 3.90 13.16 -17.36
CA SER A 70 4.51 13.75 -16.17
C SER A 70 5.26 12.69 -15.36
N GLU A 71 6.38 13.09 -14.76
CA GLU A 71 7.10 12.35 -13.75
C GLU A 71 6.71 12.87 -12.36
N LEU A 72 6.09 12.00 -11.56
CA LEU A 72 5.52 12.33 -10.26
C LEU A 72 6.09 11.39 -9.21
N ARG A 73 6.13 11.84 -7.95
CA ARG A 73 6.52 10.97 -6.85
C ARG A 73 5.36 10.10 -6.37
N LYS A 74 4.21 10.73 -6.11
CA LYS A 74 3.00 10.07 -5.58
C LYS A 74 1.73 10.76 -6.06
N VAL A 75 0.69 9.96 -6.29
CA VAL A 75 -0.68 10.43 -6.47
C VAL A 75 -1.59 9.61 -5.56
N PHE A 76 -2.08 10.22 -4.48
CA PHE A 76 -2.96 9.59 -3.49
C PHE A 76 -4.37 9.43 -4.05
N MET A 77 -4.84 8.19 -3.99
CA MET A 77 -6.17 7.77 -4.41
C MET A 77 -7.00 7.45 -3.18
N GLU A 78 -8.14 8.11 -3.04
CA GLU A 78 -9.07 7.87 -1.94
C GLU A 78 -10.29 7.05 -2.41
N LEU A 79 -10.60 6.00 -1.65
CA LEU A 79 -11.67 5.05 -1.91
C LEU A 79 -12.58 4.96 -0.70
N THR A 80 -13.89 5.03 -0.94
CA THR A 80 -14.88 4.99 0.15
C THR A 80 -16.15 4.30 -0.32
N ASN A 81 -16.52 3.20 0.35
CA ASN A 81 -17.69 2.37 0.03
C ASN A 81 -17.72 1.86 -1.41
N GLU A 82 -16.60 1.33 -1.88
CA GLU A 82 -16.42 0.92 -3.27
C GLU A 82 -16.10 -0.57 -3.45
N ASP A 83 -16.37 -1.06 -4.65
CA ASP A 83 -15.89 -2.33 -5.16
C ASP A 83 -15.15 -2.07 -6.47
N VAL A 84 -13.81 -2.16 -6.45
CA VAL A 84 -12.97 -1.72 -7.56
C VAL A 84 -11.72 -2.58 -7.74
N GLU A 85 -11.27 -2.66 -8.99
CA GLU A 85 -10.03 -3.33 -9.37
C GLU A 85 -9.04 -2.35 -10.01
N PHE A 86 -7.78 -2.44 -9.58
CA PHE A 86 -6.63 -1.78 -10.20
C PHE A 86 -5.63 -2.82 -10.70
N LYS A 87 -4.88 -2.48 -11.75
CA LYS A 87 -3.86 -3.37 -12.29
C LYS A 87 -2.71 -2.63 -12.96
N ASN A 88 -1.55 -3.28 -12.99
CA ASN A 88 -0.36 -2.83 -13.72
C ASN A 88 0.11 -1.44 -13.27
N LEU A 89 0.01 -1.16 -11.96
CA LEU A 89 0.52 0.07 -11.37
C LEU A 89 1.97 -0.16 -10.99
N MET A 90 2.89 0.19 -11.89
CA MET A 90 4.31 -0.03 -11.71
C MET A 90 5.01 1.32 -11.48
N VAL A 91 6.04 1.33 -10.63
CA VAL A 91 6.89 2.51 -10.47
C VAL A 91 8.00 2.53 -11.53
N GLY A 92 8.53 3.73 -11.82
CA GLY A 92 9.64 3.93 -12.74
C GLY A 92 9.34 3.68 -14.22
N ILE A 93 8.10 3.31 -14.57
CA ILE A 93 7.66 3.13 -15.95
C ILE A 93 6.37 3.89 -16.23
N PRO A 94 6.15 4.35 -17.48
CA PRO A 94 4.93 5.05 -17.83
C PRO A 94 3.70 4.18 -17.61
N SER A 95 2.73 4.74 -16.92
CA SER A 95 1.49 4.09 -16.52
C SER A 95 0.31 4.99 -16.83
N SER A 96 -0.86 4.39 -17.03
CA SER A 96 -2.10 5.12 -17.22
C SER A 96 -3.19 4.53 -16.36
N LEU A 97 -4.01 5.39 -15.79
CA LEU A 97 -5.07 5.02 -14.86
C LEU A 97 -6.32 5.83 -15.20
N ASN A 98 -7.46 5.16 -15.30
CA ASN A 98 -8.75 5.80 -15.37
C ASN A 98 -9.60 5.28 -14.23
N TYR A 99 -9.97 6.18 -13.32
CA TYR A 99 -10.75 5.88 -12.14
C TYR A 99 -11.66 7.06 -11.83
N ARG A 100 -12.97 6.84 -11.87
CA ARG A 100 -13.98 7.90 -11.71
C ARG A 100 -13.71 9.06 -12.69
N ASP A 101 -13.50 10.27 -12.19
CA ASP A 101 -13.12 11.44 -12.97
C ASP A 101 -11.65 11.83 -12.78
N ILE A 102 -10.82 10.85 -12.45
CA ILE A 102 -9.36 10.95 -12.36
C ILE A 102 -8.78 10.15 -13.53
N ILE A 103 -8.12 10.86 -14.45
CA ILE A 103 -7.46 10.25 -15.61
C ILE A 103 -5.99 10.66 -15.58
N LEU A 104 -5.13 9.65 -15.45
CA LEU A 104 -3.69 9.74 -15.57
C LEU A 104 -3.29 9.10 -16.90
N THR A 105 -2.55 9.83 -17.73
CA THR A 105 -2.12 9.36 -19.06
C THR A 105 -0.62 9.49 -19.19
N ASP A 106 0.07 8.38 -19.42
CA ASP A 106 1.53 8.38 -19.60
C ASP A 106 2.27 9.07 -18.44
N VAL A 107 1.89 8.74 -17.20
CA VAL A 107 2.56 9.25 -15.99
C VAL A 107 3.58 8.25 -15.49
N VAL A 108 4.75 8.71 -15.06
CA VAL A 108 5.75 7.89 -14.39
C VAL A 108 5.67 8.18 -12.90
N ILE A 109 5.31 7.19 -12.10
CA ILE A 109 5.35 7.29 -10.64
C ILE A 109 6.70 6.78 -10.15
N MET A 110 7.49 7.63 -9.51
CA MET A 110 8.84 7.29 -9.06
C MET A 110 8.89 6.77 -7.63
N GLY A 111 7.95 7.18 -6.77
CA GLY A 111 7.96 6.82 -5.36
C GLY A 111 7.11 5.60 -5.04
N GLN A 112 5.79 5.82 -4.98
CA GLN A 112 4.81 4.83 -4.55
C GLN A 112 3.46 5.10 -5.21
N TRP A 113 2.63 4.06 -5.24
CA TRP A 113 1.21 4.16 -5.54
C TRP A 113 0.37 4.12 -4.25
N PRO A 114 0.03 5.30 -3.67
CA PRO A 114 -0.71 5.36 -2.42
C PRO A 114 -2.23 5.26 -2.57
N PHE A 115 -2.85 4.50 -1.66
CA PHE A 115 -4.29 4.32 -1.56
C PHE A 115 -4.78 4.48 -0.11
N THR A 116 -5.72 5.38 0.09
CA THR A 116 -6.54 5.44 1.32
C THR A 116 -7.84 4.71 1.06
N ILE A 117 -8.13 3.64 1.83
CA ILE A 117 -9.20 2.69 1.51
C ILE A 117 -10.16 2.56 2.70
N THR A 118 -11.36 3.12 2.59
CA THR A 118 -12.36 3.11 3.66
C THR A 118 -13.57 2.27 3.27
N ASP A 119 -13.96 1.32 4.12
CA ASP A 119 -15.12 0.44 3.96
C ASP A 119 -15.33 -0.09 2.52
N SER A 120 -14.24 -0.51 1.87
CA SER A 120 -14.25 -0.87 0.44
C SER A 120 -13.71 -2.28 0.19
N ASN A 121 -14.13 -2.88 -0.92
CA ASN A 121 -13.56 -4.09 -1.49
C ASN A 121 -12.64 -3.70 -2.65
N VAL A 122 -11.33 -3.84 -2.48
CA VAL A 122 -10.36 -3.41 -3.47
C VAL A 122 -9.51 -4.59 -3.90
N THR A 123 -9.36 -4.80 -5.20
CA THR A 123 -8.41 -5.78 -5.75
C THR A 123 -7.33 -5.05 -6.54
N ILE A 124 -6.06 -5.30 -6.25
CA ILE A 124 -4.92 -4.74 -6.99
C ILE A 124 -4.06 -5.87 -7.53
N LYS A 125 -3.77 -5.84 -8.83
CA LYS A 125 -3.09 -6.94 -9.55
C LYS A 125 -1.84 -6.48 -10.28
N ASN A 126 -0.76 -7.25 -10.21
CA ASN A 126 0.48 -7.00 -10.96
C ASN A 126 1.00 -5.57 -10.77
N SER A 127 1.03 -5.10 -9.52
CA SER A 127 1.42 -3.74 -9.18
C SER A 127 2.58 -3.74 -8.20
N ASP A 128 3.37 -2.67 -8.21
CA ASP A 128 4.60 -2.55 -7.45
C ASP A 128 4.65 -1.25 -6.64
N TYR A 129 5.36 -1.28 -5.50
CA TYR A 129 5.50 -0.18 -4.55
C TYR A 129 4.17 0.46 -4.12
N LEU A 130 3.22 -0.38 -3.70
CA LEU A 130 1.95 0.09 -3.12
C LEU A 130 2.16 0.64 -1.71
N PHE A 131 1.57 1.80 -1.43
CA PHE A 131 1.42 2.34 -0.08
C PHE A 131 -0.06 2.28 0.31
N LEU A 132 -0.42 1.44 1.28
CA LEU A 132 -1.81 1.20 1.63
C LEU A 132 -2.16 1.73 3.02
N GLN A 133 -3.26 2.48 3.08
CA GLN A 133 -3.87 2.99 4.31
C GLN A 133 -5.35 2.56 4.40
N PRO A 134 -5.62 1.27 4.69
CA PRO A 134 -6.99 0.82 4.85
C PRO A 134 -7.56 1.20 6.21
N SER A 135 -8.89 1.33 6.25
CA SER A 135 -9.68 1.64 7.43
C SER A 135 -11.03 0.91 7.40
N GLY A 136 -11.72 0.89 8.54
CA GLY A 136 -13.05 0.31 8.68
C GLY A 136 -13.05 -1.19 8.39
N GLN A 137 -14.07 -1.66 7.69
CA GLN A 137 -14.31 -3.08 7.37
C GLN A 137 -13.81 -3.47 5.97
N SER A 138 -12.84 -2.73 5.42
CA SER A 138 -12.36 -2.94 4.05
C SER A 138 -11.80 -4.35 3.81
N THR A 139 -12.00 -4.89 2.62
CA THR A 139 -11.27 -6.07 2.14
C THR A 139 -10.33 -5.66 1.01
N VAL A 140 -9.03 -5.81 1.20
CA VAL A 140 -8.02 -5.46 0.20
C VAL A 140 -7.29 -6.71 -0.26
N THR A 141 -7.40 -7.02 -1.55
CA THR A 141 -6.80 -8.19 -2.18
C THR A 141 -5.64 -7.77 -3.08
N LEU A 142 -4.45 -8.30 -2.82
CA LEU A 142 -3.24 -8.06 -3.60
C LEU A 142 -2.80 -9.34 -4.31
N ILE A 143 -2.72 -9.30 -5.64
CA ILE A 143 -2.37 -10.45 -6.47
C ILE A 143 -1.11 -10.13 -7.28
N ASN A 144 -0.06 -10.94 -7.15
CA ASN A 144 1.25 -10.73 -7.78
C ASN A 144 1.74 -9.29 -7.59
N SER A 145 1.62 -8.77 -6.37
CA SER A 145 1.83 -7.35 -6.10
C SER A 145 2.75 -7.13 -4.90
N HIS A 146 3.44 -5.99 -4.92
CA HIS A 146 4.35 -5.58 -3.86
C HIS A 146 3.79 -4.34 -3.14
N MET A 147 3.60 -4.50 -1.83
CA MET A 147 3.30 -3.44 -0.87
C MET A 147 4.60 -3.00 -0.21
N CYS A 148 5.01 -1.75 -0.39
CA CYS A 148 6.24 -1.23 0.22
C CYS A 148 5.97 -0.45 1.52
N GLU A 149 4.72 -0.11 1.78
CA GLU A 149 4.34 0.60 3.00
C GLU A 149 2.89 0.30 3.37
N PHE A 150 2.67 0.05 4.66
CA PHE A 150 1.36 -0.33 5.18
C PHE A 150 1.07 0.39 6.49
N ILE A 151 0.06 1.25 6.47
CA ILE A 151 -0.29 2.11 7.59
C ILE A 151 -1.81 2.08 7.79
N PRO A 152 -2.35 1.02 8.43
CA PRO A 152 -3.79 0.94 8.71
C PRO A 152 -4.26 2.04 9.65
N ARG A 153 -5.54 2.40 9.51
CA ARG A 153 -6.21 3.51 10.20
C ARG A 153 -7.57 3.04 10.72
N ASP A 154 -7.68 2.65 11.98
CA ASP A 154 -8.93 2.09 12.52
C ASP A 154 -9.44 0.92 11.68
N PHE A 155 -8.53 -0.01 11.38
CA PHE A 155 -8.76 -1.09 10.44
C PHE A 155 -9.17 -2.38 11.15
N PHE A 156 -10.34 -2.88 10.76
CA PHE A 156 -10.98 -4.08 11.29
C PHE A 156 -11.26 -5.15 10.22
N GLY A 157 -10.76 -4.90 9.02
CA GLY A 157 -11.10 -5.68 7.84
C GLY A 157 -10.10 -6.80 7.55
N THR A 158 -9.91 -7.09 6.26
CA THR A 158 -9.07 -8.21 5.82
C THR A 158 -8.14 -7.80 4.67
N MET A 159 -6.86 -8.12 4.82
CA MET A 159 -5.90 -8.17 3.73
C MET A 159 -5.82 -9.60 3.18
N ILE A 160 -5.90 -9.77 1.87
CA ILE A 160 -5.77 -11.06 1.18
C ILE A 160 -4.62 -10.96 0.19
N PHE A 161 -3.66 -11.88 0.27
CA PHE A 161 -2.50 -11.90 -0.63
C PHE A 161 -2.45 -13.17 -1.46
N GLU A 162 -2.25 -13.02 -2.77
CA GLU A 162 -1.89 -14.09 -3.69
C GLU A 162 -0.56 -13.73 -4.34
N ASN A 163 0.50 -14.46 -3.99
CA ASN A 163 1.87 -14.11 -4.33
C ASN A 163 2.22 -12.63 -4.01
N GLY A 164 1.99 -12.22 -2.77
CA GLY A 164 2.26 -10.87 -2.29
C GLY A 164 3.66 -10.72 -1.68
N LEU A 165 4.23 -9.53 -1.82
CA LEU A 165 5.44 -9.09 -1.12
C LEU A 165 5.12 -7.87 -0.28
N TRP A 166 5.58 -7.85 0.98
CA TRP A 166 5.63 -6.65 1.81
C TRP A 166 7.08 -6.33 2.16
N THR A 167 7.54 -5.14 1.77
CA THR A 167 8.86 -4.65 2.15
C THR A 167 8.82 -3.31 2.89
N ASN A 168 10.01 -2.89 3.31
CA ASN A 168 10.35 -1.53 3.73
C ASN A 168 9.72 -1.04 5.03
N ALA A 169 8.42 -0.71 5.12
CA ALA A 169 7.87 -0.04 6.30
C ALA A 169 6.44 -0.44 6.70
N GLY A 170 6.10 -0.21 7.97
CA GLY A 170 4.74 -0.32 8.48
C GLY A 170 4.49 0.43 9.79
N GLU A 171 3.28 0.97 9.94
CA GLU A 171 2.82 1.59 11.19
C GLU A 171 1.45 1.02 11.58
N ILE A 172 1.46 0.00 12.44
CA ILE A 172 0.27 -0.67 12.99
C ILE A 172 0.09 -0.19 14.43
N ILE A 173 -0.45 1.02 14.58
CA ILE A 173 -0.51 1.73 15.87
C ILE A 173 -1.96 2.00 16.25
N GLY A 174 -2.37 1.60 17.46
CA GLY A 174 -3.61 1.98 18.13
C GLY A 174 -3.38 3.01 19.26
N GLY A 175 -4.46 3.37 19.97
CA GLY A 175 -4.41 4.26 21.13
C GLY A 175 -4.07 5.73 20.88
N LEU A 176 -3.84 6.15 19.63
CA LEU A 176 -3.37 7.49 19.27
C LEU A 176 -4.34 8.22 18.34
N THR A 177 -4.94 9.31 18.82
CA THR A 177 -5.96 10.08 18.09
C THR A 177 -5.52 10.66 16.75
N TYR A 178 -4.21 10.86 16.54
CA TYR A 178 -3.67 11.39 15.28
C TYR A 178 -3.31 10.29 14.27
N HIS A 179 -3.39 9.02 14.67
CA HIS A 179 -3.04 7.87 13.84
C HIS A 179 -4.25 6.92 13.75
N SER A 180 -4.52 6.18 14.82
CA SER A 180 -5.66 5.28 14.96
C SER A 180 -5.88 4.98 16.44
N MET A 181 -7.14 4.81 16.82
CA MET A 181 -7.54 4.42 18.15
C MET A 181 -7.43 2.91 18.37
N GLU A 182 -7.64 2.08 17.35
CA GLU A 182 -7.56 0.62 17.46
C GLU A 182 -7.36 -0.01 16.08
N ASN A 183 -6.52 -1.04 15.97
CA ASN A 183 -6.46 -1.89 14.79
C ASN A 183 -6.63 -3.35 15.20
N ASP A 184 -7.56 -4.07 14.57
CA ASP A 184 -7.80 -5.50 14.78
C ASP A 184 -8.24 -6.14 13.47
N PHE A 185 -7.29 -6.57 12.65
CA PHE A 185 -7.55 -7.02 11.29
C PHE A 185 -6.96 -8.39 10.98
N THR A 186 -7.39 -8.96 9.85
CA THR A 186 -6.92 -10.27 9.40
C THR A 186 -6.03 -10.19 8.17
N ILE A 187 -4.95 -10.98 8.12
CA ILE A 187 -4.12 -11.22 6.94
C ILE A 187 -4.28 -12.68 6.48
N LYS A 188 -4.63 -12.87 5.21
CA LYS A 188 -4.82 -14.17 4.56
C LYS A 188 -3.90 -14.36 3.35
N GLY A 189 -3.76 -15.63 2.95
CA GLY A 189 -3.11 -16.01 1.70
C GLY A 189 -1.58 -16.07 1.76
N SER A 190 -0.90 -15.93 0.63
CA SER A 190 0.55 -16.07 0.50
C SER A 190 1.22 -14.68 0.45
N LEU A 191 1.85 -14.32 1.57
CA LEU A 191 2.57 -13.07 1.75
C LEU A 191 4.01 -13.37 2.18
N LYS A 192 4.98 -12.82 1.47
CA LYS A 192 6.38 -12.76 1.87
C LYS A 192 6.65 -11.39 2.50
N ILE A 193 7.29 -11.35 3.67
CA ILE A 193 7.64 -10.10 4.37
C ILE A 193 9.18 -10.02 4.47
N GLU A 194 9.78 -8.95 3.96
CA GLU A 194 11.24 -8.77 3.91
C GLU A 194 11.63 -7.34 4.30
N GLY A 195 12.65 -7.18 5.14
CA GLY A 195 13.17 -5.85 5.53
C GLY A 195 12.24 -4.97 6.38
N VAL A 196 10.96 -5.33 6.53
CA VAL A 196 9.97 -4.53 7.27
C VAL A 196 10.30 -4.38 8.75
N ARG A 197 10.98 -5.37 9.36
CA ARG A 197 11.18 -5.43 10.82
C ARG A 197 11.88 -4.21 11.40
N GLU A 198 12.82 -3.61 10.68
CA GLU A 198 13.59 -2.46 11.17
C GLU A 198 12.77 -1.16 11.19
N ASN A 199 11.73 -1.08 10.34
CA ASN A 199 10.87 0.09 10.20
C ASN A 199 9.40 -0.22 10.54
N LEU A 200 9.14 -1.30 11.28
CA LEU A 200 7.81 -1.62 11.75
C LEU A 200 7.58 -1.00 13.11
N ARG A 201 6.59 -0.11 13.20
CA ARG A 201 6.02 0.33 14.47
C ARG A 201 4.73 -0.44 14.71
N TRP A 202 4.66 -1.13 15.84
CA TRP A 202 3.48 -1.86 16.28
C TRP A 202 3.22 -1.54 17.74
N GLU A 203 2.04 -1.01 18.02
CA GLU A 203 1.63 -0.59 19.36
C GLU A 203 0.11 -0.70 19.49
N ASP A 204 -0.39 -1.30 20.57
CA ASP A 204 -1.82 -1.34 20.92
C ASP A 204 -2.73 -1.80 19.77
N ALA A 205 -2.34 -2.88 19.09
CA ALA A 205 -3.03 -3.38 17.91
C ALA A 205 -2.92 -4.90 17.79
N GLN A 206 -3.93 -5.54 17.21
CA GLN A 206 -3.98 -6.97 16.98
C GLN A 206 -4.03 -7.30 15.48
N VAL A 207 -3.33 -8.37 15.10
CA VAL A 207 -3.34 -8.89 13.74
C VAL A 207 -3.54 -10.40 13.75
N THR A 208 -4.63 -10.86 13.17
CA THR A 208 -4.88 -12.28 12.96
C THR A 208 -4.28 -12.73 11.63
N ARG A 209 -3.33 -13.67 11.65
CA ARG A 209 -2.78 -14.29 10.44
C ARG A 209 -3.37 -15.69 10.22
N GLU A 210 -4.03 -15.88 9.08
CA GLU A 210 -4.56 -17.19 8.66
C GLU A 210 -3.53 -17.95 7.82
N TYR A 211 -3.05 -19.09 8.31
CA TYR A 211 -2.15 -19.96 7.58
C TYR A 211 -2.92 -21.08 6.91
N ASP A 212 -2.67 -21.23 5.61
CA ASP A 212 -3.10 -22.36 4.81
C ASP A 212 -1.86 -23.19 4.47
N VAL A 213 -1.73 -24.37 5.08
CA VAL A 213 -0.55 -25.23 4.92
C VAL A 213 -0.93 -26.53 4.21
N ILE A 214 -0.08 -26.92 3.27
CA ILE A 214 -0.18 -28.19 2.55
C ILE A 214 0.92 -29.11 3.07
N ILE A 215 0.55 -30.24 3.66
CA ILE A 215 1.50 -31.22 4.22
C ILE A 215 1.76 -32.32 3.19
N LYS A 216 3.04 -32.51 2.89
CA LYS A 216 3.53 -33.55 1.97
C LYS A 216 4.59 -34.43 2.63
N ASP A 217 4.68 -35.68 2.21
CA ASP A 217 5.78 -36.57 2.57
C ASP A 217 7.04 -36.34 1.71
N GLU A 218 8.09 -37.12 1.93
CA GLU A 218 9.36 -37.03 1.19
C GLU A 218 9.21 -37.29 -0.32
N SER A 219 8.15 -37.99 -0.74
CA SER A 219 7.85 -38.27 -2.15
C SER A 219 6.96 -37.20 -2.80
N GLY A 220 6.42 -36.27 -2.01
CA GLY A 220 5.52 -35.21 -2.45
C GLY A 220 4.03 -35.54 -2.35
N GLU A 221 3.67 -36.72 -1.80
CA GLU A 221 2.29 -37.15 -1.59
C GLU A 221 1.65 -36.44 -0.40
N LEU A 222 0.35 -36.14 -0.49
CA LEU A 222 -0.39 -35.37 0.51
C LEU A 222 -0.67 -36.22 1.77
N ILE A 223 -0.38 -35.67 2.95
CA ILE A 223 -0.58 -36.37 4.22
C ILE A 223 -1.89 -35.95 4.89
N LYS A 224 -2.85 -36.86 4.96
CA LYS A 224 -4.07 -36.74 5.79
C LYS A 224 -3.78 -37.04 7.26
N GLY A 225 -4.40 -36.29 8.17
CA GLY A 225 -4.36 -36.56 9.61
C GLY A 225 -3.04 -36.17 10.29
N ALA A 226 -2.16 -35.43 9.61
CA ALA A 226 -0.95 -34.91 10.21
C ALA A 226 -1.27 -33.89 11.31
N LEU A 227 -0.56 -34.00 12.43
CA LEU A 227 -0.76 -33.15 13.60
C LEU A 227 0.21 -31.97 13.58
N ILE A 228 -0.32 -30.76 13.50
CA ILE A 228 0.43 -29.50 13.60
C ILE A 228 0.23 -28.95 15.01
N LYS A 229 1.31 -28.76 15.76
CA LYS A 229 1.26 -28.20 17.12
C LYS A 229 1.90 -26.82 17.16
N ILE A 230 1.11 -25.79 17.49
CA ILE A 230 1.56 -24.40 17.57
C ILE A 230 0.96 -23.77 18.81
N ASN A 231 1.79 -23.16 19.67
CA ASN A 231 1.37 -22.48 20.91
C ASN A 231 0.38 -23.31 21.76
N GLY A 232 0.66 -24.61 21.91
CA GLY A 232 -0.17 -25.54 22.69
C GLY A 232 -1.49 -25.97 22.02
N LYS A 233 -1.83 -25.43 20.84
CA LYS A 233 -2.97 -25.88 20.03
C LYS A 233 -2.55 -26.99 19.08
N THR A 234 -3.46 -27.90 18.77
CA THR A 234 -3.25 -28.96 17.78
C THR A 234 -4.24 -28.79 16.63
N PHE A 235 -3.72 -28.74 15.42
CA PHE A 235 -4.48 -28.72 14.16
C PHE A 235 -4.21 -30.01 13.40
N VAL A 236 -5.16 -30.44 12.57
CA VAL A 236 -5.11 -31.72 11.87
C VAL A 236 -5.33 -31.47 10.38
N SER A 237 -4.49 -32.05 9.52
CA SER A 237 -4.71 -31.98 8.08
C SER A 237 -5.90 -32.82 7.62
N ASP A 238 -6.63 -32.31 6.65
CA ASP A 238 -7.79 -32.95 6.05
C ASP A 238 -7.42 -33.98 4.97
N ASP A 239 -8.43 -34.45 4.25
CA ASP A 239 -8.30 -35.49 3.22
C ASP A 239 -7.51 -35.03 1.99
N THR A 240 -7.27 -33.73 1.85
CA THR A 240 -6.42 -33.12 0.82
C THR A 240 -5.02 -32.77 1.34
N GLY A 241 -4.70 -33.18 2.56
CA GLY A 241 -3.44 -32.83 3.22
C GLY A 241 -3.34 -31.34 3.60
N GLN A 242 -4.46 -30.63 3.57
CA GLN A 242 -4.53 -29.21 3.92
C GLN A 242 -4.87 -29.04 5.40
N ALA A 243 -4.23 -28.08 6.07
CA ALA A 243 -4.65 -27.64 7.39
C ALA A 243 -4.72 -26.12 7.43
N LYS A 244 -5.72 -25.58 8.15
CA LYS A 244 -5.90 -24.15 8.34
C LYS A 244 -5.86 -23.80 9.82
N PHE A 245 -5.13 -22.74 10.15
CA PHE A 245 -5.06 -22.24 11.52
C PHE A 245 -4.78 -20.74 11.56
N ASN A 246 -5.23 -20.11 12.64
CA ASN A 246 -5.04 -18.70 12.89
C ASN A 246 -4.08 -18.48 14.06
N LEU A 247 -3.13 -17.57 13.87
CA LEU A 247 -2.30 -17.02 14.94
C LEU A 247 -2.67 -15.54 15.12
N VAL A 248 -2.78 -15.10 16.36
CA VAL A 248 -3.03 -13.69 16.68
C VAL A 248 -1.70 -13.10 17.12
N PHE A 249 -1.33 -11.99 16.50
CA PHE A 249 -0.11 -11.27 16.77
C PHE A 249 -0.40 -9.90 17.38
N ASP A 250 0.50 -9.48 18.26
CA ASP A 250 0.55 -8.15 18.88
C ASP A 250 2.01 -7.71 19.03
N GLU A 251 2.25 -6.52 19.58
CA GLU A 251 3.60 -5.98 19.78
C GLU A 251 4.48 -6.83 20.73
N PHE A 252 3.89 -7.67 21.59
CA PHE A 252 4.63 -8.47 22.56
C PHE A 252 5.05 -9.82 21.99
N ASN A 253 4.21 -10.43 21.16
CA ASN A 253 4.40 -11.79 20.68
C ASN A 253 4.93 -11.85 19.23
N TYR A 254 4.83 -10.74 18.48
CA TYR A 254 5.48 -10.62 17.17
C TYR A 254 7.01 -10.44 17.31
N ILE A 255 7.46 -9.91 18.45
CA ILE A 255 8.84 -9.44 18.66
C ILE A 255 9.77 -10.51 19.29
N GLU A 256 9.27 -11.60 19.86
CA GLU A 256 10.13 -12.63 20.49
C GLU A 256 10.72 -13.63 19.48
N LEU A 257 12.04 -13.90 19.42
CA LEU A 257 13.18 -13.51 20.26
C LEU A 257 14.40 -13.21 19.38
N LYS A 258 15.22 -12.24 19.81
CA LYS A 258 16.66 -12.30 19.53
C LYS A 258 17.20 -13.57 20.20
N ILE A 259 17.52 -14.58 19.40
CA ILE A 259 18.46 -15.64 19.78
C ILE A 259 19.85 -15.18 19.34
#